data_AF-A0AAU3RR07-F1
#
_entry.id   AF-A0AAU3RR07-F1
#
_cell.length_a   1.000
_cell.length_b   1.000
_cell.length_c   1.000
_cell.angle_alpha   90.00
_cell.angle_beta   90.00
_cell.angle_gamma   90.00
#
_symmetry.space_group_name_H-M   'P 1'
#
loop_
_entity.id
_entity.type
_entity.pdbx_description
1 polymer ?
#
loop_
_entity_poly.entity_id
_entity_poly.type
_entity_poly.pdbx_seq_one_letter_code
_entity_poly.pdbx_strand_id
1 'polypeptide(L)'
;MDTPATPELPQHEAIACGPPIRQLFRNVIADRLPNGMPLQAAMLFDSETDPAWDDRTFLSEFYNEILHQDTCQPSTADGLALLAALAVDDRIPARHRFQAVHLLFSAATVAERHLAETWPATPQHADPDSEARACNAVQLHTPNLLARWQGECPAVRLALAGLAVVFPTDRTLPALTARLNSVMNQHPQGTDIGDYVRFVLVLAAQDDSQTLAVTENLTEAYWTGTARGVPARARALHLLGQMLTKVGAGLTRPRAGQ
;
A
#
# COMPACT_ATOMS: atom_id res chain seq x y z
N MET A 1 55.60 -14.38 -33.74
CA MET A 1 54.32 -14.68 -34.41
C MET A 1 53.27 -14.49 -33.33
N ASP A 2 52.84 -13.24 -33.21
CA ASP A 2 52.03 -12.75 -32.11
C ASP A 2 50.55 -12.83 -32.49
N THR A 3 49.78 -13.54 -31.67
CA THR A 3 48.33 -13.67 -31.77
C THR A 3 47.70 -12.38 -31.26
N PRO A 4 46.98 -11.59 -32.07
CA PRO A 4 46.33 -10.38 -31.55
C PRO A 4 45.04 -10.75 -30.80
N ALA A 5 44.95 -10.24 -29.58
CA ALA A 5 43.80 -10.33 -28.70
C ALA A 5 42.56 -9.66 -29.32
N THR A 6 41.44 -10.37 -29.24
CA THR A 6 40.09 -9.89 -29.56
C THR A 6 39.73 -8.71 -28.63
N PRO A 7 39.28 -7.56 -29.14
CA PRO A 7 38.81 -6.49 -28.26
C PRO A 7 37.46 -6.88 -27.65
N GLU A 8 37.42 -6.86 -26.32
CA GLU A 8 36.19 -6.94 -25.52
C GLU A 8 35.21 -5.84 -25.94
N LEU A 9 34.01 -6.25 -26.36
CA LEU A 9 32.89 -5.35 -26.59
C LEU A 9 32.49 -4.69 -25.25
N PRO A 10 32.40 -3.36 -25.18
CA PRO A 10 31.87 -2.71 -23.99
C PRO A 10 30.43 -3.18 -23.78
N GLN A 11 30.20 -3.67 -22.56
CA GLN A 11 28.92 -4.11 -22.04
C GLN A 11 27.85 -3.06 -22.32
N HIS A 12 26.69 -3.55 -22.72
CA HIS A 12 25.49 -2.75 -22.94
C HIS A 12 25.19 -1.93 -21.68
N GLU A 13 25.55 -0.64 -21.69
CA GLU A 13 24.84 0.40 -20.95
C GLU A 13 23.43 0.50 -21.56
N ALA A 14 22.58 -0.44 -21.20
CA ALA A 14 21.16 -0.38 -21.44
C ALA A 14 20.57 0.70 -20.53
N ILE A 15 20.66 1.95 -20.97
CA ILE A 15 19.70 3.04 -20.83
C ILE A 15 18.76 2.88 -19.62
N ALA A 16 19.25 3.22 -18.43
CA ALA A 16 18.40 3.54 -17.28
C ALA A 16 17.86 4.97 -17.48
N CYS A 17 16.73 5.11 -18.16
CA CYS A 17 16.21 6.40 -18.62
C CYS A 17 15.48 7.21 -17.51
N GLY A 18 16.09 7.40 -16.33
CA GLY A 18 15.54 8.23 -15.25
C GLY A 18 16.51 8.43 -14.07
N PRO A 19 16.29 9.46 -13.23
CA PRO A 19 17.06 9.62 -12.00
C PRO A 19 16.81 8.43 -11.06
N PRO A 20 17.79 8.04 -10.21
CA PRO A 20 17.59 6.99 -9.21
C PRO A 20 16.34 7.25 -8.38
N ILE A 21 15.60 6.19 -8.01
CA ILE A 21 14.29 6.35 -7.32
C ILE A 21 14.43 7.17 -6.03
N ARG A 22 15.57 7.04 -5.35
CA ARG A 22 15.95 7.81 -4.16
C ARG A 22 15.97 9.32 -4.42
N GLN A 23 16.58 9.75 -5.53
CA GLN A 23 16.63 11.17 -5.90
C GLN A 23 15.25 11.69 -6.28
N LEU A 24 14.46 10.89 -7.00
CA LEU A 24 13.08 11.24 -7.33
C LEU A 24 12.23 11.44 -6.07
N PHE A 25 12.29 10.50 -5.12
CA PHE A 25 11.55 10.59 -3.86
C PHE A 25 11.97 11.82 -3.06
N ARG A 26 13.28 12.06 -2.93
CA ARG A 26 13.83 13.23 -2.24
C ARG A 26 13.29 14.53 -2.82
N ASN A 27 13.30 14.68 -4.14
CA ASN A 27 12.82 15.89 -4.82
C ASN A 27 11.32 16.10 -4.61
N VAL A 28 10.51 15.03 -4.76
CA VAL A 28 9.07 15.11 -4.52
C VAL A 28 8.75 15.50 -3.08
N ILE A 29 9.44 14.90 -2.11
CA ILE A 29 9.26 15.19 -0.68
C ILE A 29 9.66 16.64 -0.37
N ALA A 30 10.80 17.10 -0.88
CA ALA A 30 11.25 18.49 -0.68
C ALA A 30 10.25 19.52 -1.24
N ASP A 31 9.66 19.26 -2.41
CA ASP A 31 8.68 20.16 -3.02
C ASP A 31 7.34 20.17 -2.28
N ARG A 32 6.91 19.00 -1.77
CA ARG A 32 5.58 18.80 -1.18
C ARG A 32 5.53 19.10 0.33
N LEU A 33 6.67 19.00 1.02
CA LEU A 33 6.79 19.21 2.47
C LEU A 33 7.86 20.26 2.78
N PRO A 34 7.66 21.54 2.40
CA PRO A 34 8.68 22.57 2.53
C PRO A 34 8.93 23.02 3.99
N ASN A 35 8.01 22.76 4.91
CA ASN A 35 8.05 23.29 6.29
C ASN A 35 8.79 22.39 7.30
N GLY A 36 9.82 21.68 6.84
CA GLY A 36 10.63 20.78 7.65
C GLY A 36 10.36 19.32 7.29
N MET A 37 11.43 18.61 6.90
CA MET A 37 11.35 17.18 6.61
C MET A 37 11.15 16.40 7.91
N PRO A 38 10.20 15.45 7.97
CA PRO A 38 10.12 14.47 9.06
C PRO A 38 11.48 13.84 9.36
N LEU A 39 11.68 13.41 10.61
CA LEU A 39 12.95 12.77 11.04
C LEU A 39 13.36 11.62 10.11
N GLN A 40 12.39 10.82 9.66
CA GLN A 40 12.62 9.72 8.72
C GLN A 40 13.18 10.21 7.39
N ALA A 41 12.68 11.33 6.86
CA ALA A 41 13.21 11.90 5.64
C ALA A 41 14.64 12.43 5.84
N ALA A 42 14.99 12.94 7.03
CA ALA A 42 16.39 13.29 7.33
C ALA A 42 17.28 12.03 7.30
N MET A 43 16.87 10.94 7.94
CA MET A 43 17.64 9.68 7.96
C MET A 43 17.78 9.03 6.56
N LEU A 44 16.70 9.02 5.77
CA LEU A 44 16.64 8.35 4.46
C LEU A 44 17.34 9.13 3.34
N PHE A 45 17.45 10.45 3.48
CA PHE A 45 18.00 11.34 2.45
C PHE A 45 19.28 12.07 2.87
N ASP A 46 19.88 11.72 4.01
CA ASP A 46 21.18 12.26 4.43
C ASP A 46 22.27 11.96 3.39
N SER A 47 23.26 12.85 3.32
CA SER A 47 24.50 12.67 2.58
C SER A 47 25.36 11.51 3.11
N GLU A 48 25.20 11.12 4.38
CA GLU A 48 25.95 10.01 4.98
C GLU A 48 25.32 8.62 4.76
N THR A 49 24.09 8.54 4.21
CA THR A 49 23.49 7.25 3.87
C THR A 49 24.24 6.62 2.70
N ASP A 50 24.62 5.34 2.84
CA ASP A 50 25.51 4.61 1.94
C ASP A 50 25.21 4.90 0.44
N PRO A 51 26.14 5.56 -0.28
CA PRO A 51 25.96 5.90 -1.69
C PRO A 51 25.88 4.68 -2.61
N ALA A 52 26.12 3.46 -2.11
CA ALA A 52 26.03 2.22 -2.86
C ALA A 52 24.64 1.56 -2.86
N TRP A 53 23.63 2.14 -2.19
CA TRP A 53 22.28 1.57 -2.22
C TRP A 53 21.68 1.59 -3.63
N ASP A 54 21.36 0.40 -4.14
CA ASP A 54 20.52 0.28 -5.33
C ASP A 54 19.05 0.65 -5.00
N ASP A 55 18.24 0.87 -6.03
CA ASP A 55 16.84 1.25 -5.89
C ASP A 55 16.04 0.24 -5.03
N ARG A 56 16.39 -1.05 -5.11
CA ARG A 56 15.71 -2.11 -4.34
C ARG A 56 16.00 -1.99 -2.85
N THR A 57 17.27 -1.82 -2.50
CA THR A 57 17.72 -1.67 -1.11
C THR A 57 17.13 -0.41 -0.51
N PHE A 58 17.20 0.72 -1.23
CA PHE A 58 16.59 1.97 -0.78
C PHE A 58 15.08 1.82 -0.53
N LEU A 59 14.32 1.21 -1.45
CA LEU A 59 12.87 1.04 -1.26
C LEU A 59 12.55 0.14 -0.06
N SER A 60 13.35 -0.90 0.17
CA SER A 60 13.19 -1.77 1.35
C SER A 60 13.38 -0.98 2.64
N GLU A 61 14.47 -0.22 2.74
CA GLU A 61 14.77 0.59 3.93
C GLU A 61 13.76 1.72 4.11
N PHE A 62 13.38 2.41 3.03
CA PHE A 62 12.38 3.49 3.06
C PHE A 62 11.04 3.02 3.64
N TYR A 63 10.57 1.85 3.22
CA TYR A 63 9.32 1.28 3.72
C TYR A 63 9.44 0.74 5.14
N ASN A 64 10.55 0.09 5.46
CA ASN A 64 10.83 -0.45 6.79
C ASN A 64 10.99 0.66 7.85
N GLU A 65 11.53 1.83 7.47
CA GLU A 65 11.66 2.98 8.37
C GLU A 65 10.29 3.60 8.72
N ILE A 66 9.32 3.51 7.81
CA ILE A 66 7.98 4.08 8.04
C ILE A 66 7.11 3.09 8.81
N LEU A 67 7.10 1.82 8.41
CA LEU A 67 6.32 0.75 9.03
C LEU A 67 7.22 -0.46 9.29
N HIS A 68 7.92 -0.42 10.43
CA HIS A 68 8.90 -1.44 10.79
C HIS A 68 8.21 -2.76 11.14
N GLN A 69 8.54 -3.83 10.40
CA GLN A 69 7.96 -5.16 10.59
C GLN A 69 6.43 -5.16 10.64
N ASP A 70 5.80 -4.31 9.82
CA ASP A 70 4.36 -4.12 9.80
C ASP A 70 3.78 -3.63 11.16
N THR A 71 4.55 -2.92 11.98
CA THR A 71 4.10 -2.33 13.26
C THR A 71 4.20 -0.81 13.25
N CYS A 72 3.34 -0.14 14.02
CA CYS A 72 3.42 1.31 14.21
C CYS A 72 4.29 1.65 15.41
N GLN A 73 5.30 2.48 15.19
CA GLN A 73 6.16 3.04 16.22
C GLN A 73 5.79 4.53 16.47
N PRO A 74 6.29 5.17 17.54
CA PRO A 74 5.94 6.55 17.87
C PRO A 74 6.15 7.55 16.72
N SER A 75 7.16 7.31 15.88
CA SER A 75 7.49 8.16 14.73
C SER A 75 6.70 7.81 13.47
N THR A 76 6.08 6.62 13.36
CA THR A 76 5.42 6.14 12.12
C THR A 76 4.49 7.18 11.51
N ALA A 77 3.66 7.85 12.33
CA ALA A 77 2.70 8.85 11.87
C ALA A 77 3.35 9.97 11.03
N ASP A 78 4.55 10.43 11.40
CA ASP A 78 5.27 11.46 10.66
C ASP A 78 5.78 10.94 9.30
N GLY A 79 6.21 9.67 9.27
CA GLY A 79 6.61 8.98 8.04
C GLY A 79 5.48 8.78 7.04
N LEU A 80 4.22 8.66 7.51
CA LEU A 80 3.05 8.49 6.63
C LEU A 80 2.79 9.74 5.75
N ALA A 81 3.20 10.93 6.19
CA ALA A 81 3.14 12.14 5.37
C ALA A 81 4.04 12.02 4.12
N LEU A 82 5.18 11.31 4.23
CA LEU A 82 6.06 11.03 3.09
C LEU A 82 5.35 10.13 2.07
N LEU A 83 4.71 9.05 2.53
CA LEU A 83 3.94 8.17 1.65
C LEU A 83 2.79 8.91 0.97
N ALA A 84 2.07 9.74 1.71
CA ALA A 84 0.98 10.55 1.18
C ALA A 84 1.49 11.51 0.09
N ALA A 85 2.62 12.20 0.32
CA ALA A 85 3.24 13.08 -0.67
C ALA A 85 3.63 12.34 -1.95
N LEU A 86 4.24 11.15 -1.83
CA LEU A 86 4.61 10.32 -2.97
C LEU A 86 3.39 9.78 -3.73
N ALA A 87 2.36 9.35 -3.00
CA ALA A 87 1.13 8.81 -3.58
C ALA A 87 0.33 9.85 -4.38
N VAL A 88 0.53 11.15 -4.11
CA VAL A 88 -0.20 12.23 -4.80
C VAL A 88 0.56 12.95 -5.91
N ASP A 89 1.82 12.60 -6.16
CA ASP A 89 2.67 13.28 -7.13
C ASP A 89 2.81 12.48 -8.44
N ASP A 90 2.46 13.10 -9.57
CA ASP A 90 2.44 12.45 -10.88
C ASP A 90 3.83 12.07 -11.40
N ARG A 91 4.90 12.66 -10.83
CA ARG A 91 6.28 12.29 -11.15
C ARG A 91 6.62 10.90 -10.63
N ILE A 92 5.93 10.43 -9.58
CA ILE A 92 6.15 9.10 -9.00
C ILE A 92 5.49 8.04 -9.89
N PRO A 93 6.21 7.00 -10.37
CA PRO A 93 5.60 5.94 -11.16
C PRO A 93 4.42 5.26 -10.46
N ALA A 94 3.39 4.87 -11.21
CA ALA A 94 2.15 4.31 -10.64
C ALA A 94 2.38 3.09 -9.73
N ARG A 95 3.41 2.28 -10.01
CA ARG A 95 3.82 1.16 -9.14
C ARG A 95 4.19 1.63 -7.73
N HIS A 96 4.95 2.71 -7.61
CA HIS A 96 5.38 3.26 -6.33
C HIS A 96 4.24 4.01 -5.64
N ARG A 97 3.35 4.67 -6.39
CA ARG A 97 2.11 5.22 -5.82
C ARG A 97 1.21 4.12 -5.25
N PHE A 98 1.07 2.98 -5.94
CA PHE A 98 0.36 1.82 -5.42
C PHE A 98 0.98 1.32 -4.11
N GLN A 99 2.31 1.16 -4.05
CA GLN A 99 3.01 0.74 -2.84
C GLN A 99 2.79 1.73 -1.68
N ALA A 100 2.87 3.03 -1.94
CA ALA A 100 2.62 4.06 -0.94
C ALA A 100 1.19 3.99 -0.40
N VAL A 101 0.18 3.86 -1.27
CA VAL A 101 -1.23 3.71 -0.86
C VAL A 101 -1.46 2.40 -0.11
N HIS A 102 -0.81 1.31 -0.53
CA HIS A 102 -0.89 0.02 0.16
C HIS A 102 -0.29 0.10 1.57
N LEU A 103 0.87 0.73 1.75
CA LEU A 103 1.46 0.92 3.08
C LEU A 103 0.59 1.83 3.96
N LEU A 104 0.00 2.89 3.39
CA LEU A 104 -0.97 3.73 4.11
C LEU A 104 -2.17 2.90 4.57
N PHE A 105 -2.67 1.99 3.74
CA PHE A 105 -3.71 1.04 4.14
C PHE A 105 -3.23 0.15 5.28
N SER A 106 -2.06 -0.48 5.15
CA SER A 106 -1.49 -1.35 6.19
C SER A 106 -1.32 -0.63 7.53
N ALA A 107 -0.84 0.61 7.51
CA ALA A 107 -0.68 1.47 8.69
C ALA A 107 -2.02 1.86 9.32
N ALA A 108 -3.03 2.14 8.50
CA ALA A 108 -4.37 2.50 8.97
C ALA A 108 -5.12 1.33 9.63
N THR A 109 -4.74 0.08 9.31
CA THR A 109 -5.44 -1.12 9.79
C THR A 109 -4.54 -2.03 10.66
N VAL A 110 -3.46 -1.50 11.23
CA VAL A 110 -2.53 -2.29 12.07
C VAL A 110 -3.25 -2.91 13.26
N ALA A 111 -4.04 -2.10 13.99
CA ALA A 111 -4.79 -2.56 15.16
C ALA A 111 -5.76 -3.70 14.81
N GLU A 112 -6.52 -3.56 13.72
CA GLU A 112 -7.42 -4.60 13.23
C GLU A 112 -6.69 -5.87 12.79
N ARG A 113 -5.54 -5.73 12.12
CA ARG A 113 -4.72 -6.87 11.70
C ARG A 113 -4.14 -7.61 12.91
N HIS A 114 -3.52 -6.89 13.86
CA HIS A 114 -3.02 -7.46 15.10
C HIS A 114 -4.11 -8.22 15.85
N LEU A 115 -5.29 -7.61 15.98
CA LEU A 115 -6.43 -8.25 16.62
C LEU A 115 -6.87 -9.53 15.89
N ALA A 116 -6.88 -9.52 14.56
CA ALA A 116 -7.24 -10.67 13.74
C ALA A 116 -6.24 -11.82 13.82
N GLU A 117 -4.94 -11.51 13.95
CA GLU A 117 -3.85 -12.48 13.96
C GLU A 117 -3.64 -13.14 15.32
N THR A 118 -3.81 -12.40 16.43
CA THR A 118 -3.41 -12.90 17.76
C THR A 118 -4.56 -13.30 18.67
N TRP A 119 -5.82 -13.08 18.27
CA TRP A 119 -6.98 -13.33 19.14
C TRP A 119 -7.03 -14.76 19.70
N PRO A 120 -7.37 -14.93 21.00
CA PRO A 120 -7.75 -13.90 21.98
C PRO A 120 -6.56 -13.30 22.76
N ALA A 121 -5.32 -13.61 22.37
CA ALA A 121 -4.13 -13.09 23.03
C ALA A 121 -3.85 -11.63 22.63
N THR A 122 -3.18 -10.92 23.53
CA THR A 122 -2.66 -9.57 23.26
C THR A 122 -1.47 -9.66 22.30
N PRO A 123 -1.43 -8.85 21.23
CA PRO A 123 -0.29 -8.82 20.32
C PRO A 123 0.98 -8.34 21.04
N GLN A 124 2.07 -9.07 20.90
CA GLN A 124 3.32 -8.82 21.62
C GLN A 124 3.97 -7.47 21.29
N HIS A 125 3.75 -6.95 20.07
CA HIS A 125 4.37 -5.74 19.55
C HIS A 125 3.36 -4.62 19.24
N ALA A 126 2.11 -4.75 19.73
CA ALA A 126 1.12 -3.69 19.55
C ALA A 126 1.47 -2.47 20.41
N ASP A 127 1.37 -1.29 19.81
CA ASP A 127 1.43 0.01 20.48
C ASP A 127 0.14 0.76 20.12
N PRO A 128 -0.93 0.62 20.93
CA PRO A 128 -2.24 1.19 20.60
C PRO A 128 -2.22 2.70 20.38
N ASP A 129 -1.35 3.43 21.09
CA ASP A 129 -1.24 4.88 20.95
C ASP A 129 -0.59 5.24 19.61
N SER A 130 0.48 4.54 19.22
CA SER A 130 1.13 4.72 17.91
C SER A 130 0.23 4.27 16.76
N GLU A 131 -0.49 3.16 16.90
CA GLU A 131 -1.46 2.66 15.92
C GLU A 131 -2.61 3.67 15.71
N ALA A 132 -3.16 4.23 16.80
CA ALA A 132 -4.20 5.26 16.72
C ALA A 132 -3.68 6.54 16.06
N ARG A 133 -2.46 6.99 16.39
CA ARG A 133 -1.82 8.14 15.73
C ARG A 133 -1.61 7.89 14.24
N ALA A 134 -1.13 6.71 13.87
CA ALA A 134 -0.94 6.33 12.47
C ALA A 134 -2.28 6.32 11.71
N CYS A 135 -3.31 5.69 12.26
CA CYS A 135 -4.65 5.67 11.67
C CYS A 135 -5.20 7.09 11.44
N ASN A 136 -5.11 7.97 12.43
CA ASN A 136 -5.51 9.38 12.31
C ASN A 136 -4.70 10.13 11.23
N ALA A 137 -3.38 9.90 11.14
CA ALA A 137 -2.55 10.52 10.11
C ALA A 137 -2.98 10.08 8.69
N VAL A 138 -3.28 8.80 8.46
CA VAL A 138 -3.81 8.33 7.16
C VAL A 138 -5.18 8.95 6.87
N GLN A 139 -6.05 9.05 7.87
CA GLN A 139 -7.37 9.65 7.72
C GLN A 139 -7.26 11.10 7.19
N LEU A 140 -6.34 11.90 7.71
CA LEU A 140 -6.10 13.28 7.27
C LEU A 140 -5.68 13.38 5.80
N HIS A 141 -4.94 12.40 5.28
CA HIS A 141 -4.48 12.38 3.89
C HIS A 141 -5.49 11.76 2.91
N THR A 142 -6.45 11.00 3.41
CA THR A 142 -7.41 10.23 2.59
C THR A 142 -8.18 11.09 1.56
N PRO A 143 -8.69 12.29 1.87
CA PRO A 143 -9.38 13.12 0.88
C PRO A 143 -8.52 13.46 -0.35
N ASN A 144 -7.25 13.81 -0.14
CA ASN A 144 -6.33 14.15 -1.23
C ASN A 144 -5.97 12.92 -2.07
N LEU A 145 -5.81 11.76 -1.43
CA LEU A 145 -5.58 10.49 -2.11
C LEU A 145 -6.79 10.11 -2.99
N LEU A 146 -8.01 10.21 -2.46
CA LEU A 146 -9.24 9.88 -3.18
C LEU A 146 -9.58 10.88 -4.31
N ALA A 147 -9.10 12.13 -4.21
CA ALA A 147 -9.26 13.13 -5.27
C ALA A 147 -8.54 12.71 -6.58
N ARG A 148 -7.49 11.89 -6.47
CA ARG A 148 -6.72 11.40 -7.63
C ARG A 148 -7.36 10.26 -8.39
N TRP A 149 -8.45 9.69 -7.88
CA TRP A 149 -9.09 8.49 -8.42
C TRP A 149 -9.15 8.44 -9.96
N GLN A 150 -9.57 9.53 -10.62
CA GLN A 150 -9.74 9.56 -12.08
C GLN A 150 -8.41 9.47 -12.85
N GLY A 151 -7.33 10.04 -12.33
CA GLY A 151 -6.01 9.99 -12.97
C GLY A 151 -5.25 8.70 -12.72
N GLU A 152 -5.71 7.86 -11.79
CA GLU A 152 -4.98 6.67 -11.38
C GLU A 152 -5.28 5.43 -12.23
N CYS A 153 -4.29 4.54 -12.31
CA CYS A 153 -4.46 3.25 -12.97
C CYS A 153 -5.33 2.30 -12.12
N PRO A 154 -5.88 1.20 -12.70
CA PRO A 154 -6.74 0.27 -11.97
C PRO A 154 -6.14 -0.23 -10.66
N ALA A 155 -4.85 -0.58 -10.64
CA ALA A 155 -4.15 -1.03 -9.45
C ALA A 155 -4.25 -0.05 -8.27
N VAL A 156 -3.89 1.22 -8.51
CA VAL A 156 -3.93 2.26 -7.49
C VAL A 156 -5.37 2.54 -7.06
N ARG A 157 -6.33 2.50 -7.99
CA ARG A 157 -7.77 2.63 -7.65
C ARG A 157 -8.25 1.53 -6.71
N LEU A 158 -7.77 0.29 -6.84
CA LEU A 158 -8.10 -0.80 -5.91
C LEU A 158 -7.55 -0.49 -4.51
N ALA A 159 -6.30 -0.05 -4.39
CA ALA A 159 -5.73 0.34 -3.09
C ALA A 159 -6.49 1.53 -2.46
N LEU A 160 -6.86 2.54 -3.26
CA LEU A 160 -7.68 3.67 -2.82
C LEU A 160 -9.09 3.23 -2.40
N ALA A 161 -9.66 2.22 -3.05
CA ALA A 161 -10.94 1.63 -2.68
C ALA A 161 -10.88 1.00 -1.28
N GLY A 162 -9.77 0.31 -0.97
CA GLY A 162 -9.49 -0.18 0.38
C GLY A 162 -9.44 0.93 1.43
N LEU A 163 -8.71 2.02 1.17
CA LEU A 163 -8.69 3.17 2.11
C LEU A 163 -10.06 3.83 2.29
N ALA A 164 -10.87 3.90 1.22
CA ALA A 164 -12.20 4.50 1.29
C ALA A 164 -13.16 3.73 2.21
N VAL A 165 -13.00 2.40 2.35
CA VAL A 165 -13.81 1.60 3.30
C VAL A 165 -13.24 1.61 4.72
N VAL A 166 -11.94 1.88 4.89
CA VAL A 166 -11.35 2.10 6.22
C VAL A 166 -11.87 3.40 6.84
N PHE A 167 -11.96 4.47 6.03
CA PHE A 167 -12.44 5.79 6.43
C PHE A 167 -13.75 6.18 5.73
N PRO A 168 -14.87 5.53 6.09
CA PRO A 168 -16.15 5.81 5.47
C PRO A 168 -16.66 7.21 5.83
N THR A 169 -17.32 7.85 4.87
CA THR A 169 -18.09 9.08 5.04
C THR A 169 -19.34 8.97 4.19
N ASP A 170 -20.37 9.77 4.49
CA ASP A 170 -21.62 9.83 3.71
C ASP A 170 -21.40 10.13 2.23
N ARG A 171 -20.26 10.74 1.87
CA ARG A 171 -19.89 11.05 0.50
C ARG A 171 -18.99 9.99 -0.15
N THR A 172 -18.08 9.36 0.60
CA THR A 172 -17.07 8.47 0.03
C THR A 172 -17.67 7.14 -0.40
N LEU A 173 -18.54 6.53 0.40
CA LEU A 173 -19.08 5.20 0.10
C LEU A 173 -20.02 5.16 -1.13
N PRO A 174 -20.97 6.11 -1.31
CA PRO A 174 -21.79 6.13 -2.52
C PRO A 174 -20.97 6.37 -3.78
N ALA A 175 -19.99 7.29 -3.71
CA ALA A 175 -19.09 7.57 -4.82
C ALA A 175 -18.22 6.35 -5.16
N LEU A 176 -17.71 5.63 -4.15
CA LEU A 176 -16.94 4.41 -4.32
C LEU A 176 -17.76 3.32 -5.01
N THR A 177 -18.99 3.10 -4.54
CA THR A 177 -19.92 2.11 -5.08
C THR A 177 -20.16 2.35 -6.58
N ALA A 178 -20.49 3.59 -6.96
CA ALA A 178 -20.69 3.95 -8.35
C ALA A 178 -19.44 3.70 -9.22
N ARG A 179 -18.25 4.00 -8.70
CA ARG A 179 -16.97 3.80 -9.41
C ARG A 179 -16.65 2.31 -9.62
N LEU A 180 -16.87 1.48 -8.60
CA LEU A 180 -16.52 0.06 -8.63
C LEU A 180 -17.49 -0.79 -9.44
N ASN A 181 -18.75 -0.37 -9.62
CA ASN A 181 -19.70 -1.08 -10.49
C ASN A 181 -19.19 -1.26 -11.92
N SER A 182 -18.46 -0.27 -12.45
CA SER A 182 -17.84 -0.38 -13.78
C SER A 182 -16.75 -1.46 -13.85
N VAL A 183 -15.98 -1.63 -12.76
CA VAL A 183 -14.88 -2.59 -12.64
C VAL A 183 -15.44 -4.01 -12.46
N MET A 184 -16.53 -4.18 -11.71
CA MET A 184 -17.20 -5.48 -11.55
C MET A 184 -17.58 -6.11 -12.89
N ASN A 185 -18.06 -5.31 -13.83
CA ASN A 185 -18.48 -5.79 -15.14
C ASN A 185 -17.31 -6.28 -16.00
N GLN A 186 -16.09 -5.82 -15.70
CA GLN A 186 -14.87 -6.19 -16.42
C GLN A 186 -14.14 -7.38 -15.77
N HIS A 187 -14.46 -7.69 -14.51
CA HIS A 187 -13.78 -8.72 -13.72
C HIS A 187 -14.77 -9.74 -13.14
N PRO A 188 -14.84 -10.95 -13.73
CA PRO A 188 -15.68 -12.04 -13.22
C PRO A 188 -15.37 -12.41 -11.77
N GLN A 189 -16.37 -12.96 -11.09
CA GLN A 189 -16.22 -13.57 -9.77
C GLN A 189 -15.26 -14.76 -9.84
N GLY A 190 -14.50 -14.99 -8.76
CA GLY A 190 -13.47 -16.04 -8.68
C GLY A 190 -12.11 -15.61 -9.21
N THR A 191 -11.97 -14.34 -9.60
CA THR A 191 -10.67 -13.73 -9.93
C THR A 191 -10.21 -12.85 -8.78
N ASP A 192 -8.91 -12.77 -8.50
CA ASP A 192 -8.38 -11.98 -7.36
C ASP A 192 -8.91 -10.52 -7.37
N ILE A 193 -8.95 -9.87 -8.54
CA ILE A 193 -9.49 -8.51 -8.70
C ILE A 193 -11.01 -8.50 -8.56
N GLY A 194 -11.71 -9.44 -9.18
CA GLY A 194 -13.17 -9.50 -9.15
C GLY A 194 -13.71 -9.76 -7.75
N ASP A 195 -13.05 -10.61 -6.97
CA ASP A 195 -13.42 -10.90 -5.59
C ASP A 195 -13.07 -9.73 -4.67
N TYR A 196 -11.92 -9.08 -4.88
CA TYR A 196 -11.55 -7.86 -4.15
C TYR A 196 -12.60 -6.76 -4.31
N VAL A 197 -13.00 -6.46 -5.55
CA VAL A 197 -13.99 -5.41 -5.84
C VAL A 197 -15.34 -5.73 -5.20
N ARG A 198 -15.80 -6.99 -5.30
CA ARG A 198 -17.05 -7.42 -4.67
C ARG A 198 -16.98 -7.32 -3.15
N PHE A 199 -15.84 -7.68 -2.56
CA PHE A 199 -15.67 -7.58 -1.12
C PHE A 199 -15.66 -6.13 -0.63
N VAL A 200 -14.95 -5.23 -1.34
CA VAL A 200 -14.99 -3.79 -1.04
C VAL A 200 -16.42 -3.24 -1.10
N LEU A 201 -17.24 -3.68 -2.05
CA LEU A 201 -18.64 -3.25 -2.16
C LEU A 201 -19.50 -3.75 -1.00
N VAL A 202 -19.26 -4.96 -0.50
CA VAL A 202 -19.90 -5.48 0.71
C VAL A 202 -19.52 -4.61 1.92
N LEU A 203 -18.23 -4.29 2.07
CA LEU A 203 -17.78 -3.39 3.14
C LEU A 203 -18.38 -1.99 3.00
N ALA A 204 -18.51 -1.48 1.78
CA ALA A 204 -19.11 -0.17 1.51
C ALA A 204 -20.62 -0.13 1.81
N ALA A 205 -21.31 -1.27 1.85
CA ALA A 205 -22.71 -1.33 2.25
C ALA A 205 -22.92 -1.16 3.76
N GLN A 206 -21.85 -1.30 4.57
CA GLN A 206 -21.89 -1.16 6.04
C GLN A 206 -22.93 -2.08 6.71
N ASP A 207 -23.14 -3.27 6.14
CA ASP A 207 -23.94 -4.35 6.75
C ASP A 207 -22.97 -5.34 7.42
N ASP A 208 -22.93 -5.33 8.76
CA ASP A 208 -22.05 -6.18 9.54
C ASP A 208 -22.33 -7.66 9.36
N SER A 209 -23.61 -8.04 9.19
CA SER A 209 -24.02 -9.43 9.03
C SER A 209 -23.60 -9.97 7.67
N GLN A 210 -23.77 -9.17 6.62
CA GLN A 210 -23.32 -9.50 5.28
C GLN A 210 -21.79 -9.51 5.20
N THR A 211 -21.13 -8.54 5.83
CA THR A 211 -19.67 -8.46 5.91
C THR A 211 -19.08 -9.70 6.55
N LEU A 212 -19.62 -10.14 7.68
CA LEU A 212 -19.17 -11.34 8.37
C LEU A 212 -19.35 -12.59 7.51
N ALA A 213 -20.54 -12.77 6.92
CA ALA A 213 -20.85 -13.93 6.09
C ALA A 213 -19.92 -14.03 4.86
N VAL A 214 -19.67 -12.90 4.18
CA VAL A 214 -18.77 -12.88 3.01
C VAL A 214 -17.31 -13.09 3.42
N THR A 215 -16.88 -12.50 4.54
CA THR A 215 -15.54 -12.73 5.10
C THR A 215 -15.33 -14.21 5.38
N GLU A 216 -16.30 -14.88 6.02
CA GLU A 216 -16.25 -16.31 6.30
C GLU A 216 -16.13 -17.14 5.02
N ASN A 217 -17.04 -16.93 4.06
CA ASN A 217 -17.03 -17.65 2.79
C ASN A 217 -15.71 -17.52 2.02
N LEU A 218 -15.13 -16.32 1.97
CA LEU A 218 -13.84 -16.08 1.30
C LEU A 218 -12.69 -16.76 2.04
N THR A 219 -12.65 -16.66 3.38
CA THR A 219 -11.59 -17.30 4.18
C THR A 219 -11.65 -18.82 4.14
N GLU A 220 -12.83 -19.43 4.13
CA GLU A 220 -12.96 -20.89 4.02
C GLU A 220 -12.48 -21.42 2.66
N ALA A 221 -12.59 -20.62 1.61
CA ALA A 221 -12.28 -21.06 0.26
C ALA A 221 -10.83 -20.80 -0.18
N TYR A 222 -10.24 -19.65 0.17
CA TYR A 222 -9.04 -19.16 -0.54
C TYR A 222 -8.00 -18.43 0.31
N TRP A 223 -8.31 -18.04 1.55
CA TRP A 223 -7.49 -17.12 2.33
C TRP A 223 -7.20 -17.65 3.73
N THR A 224 -6.18 -17.11 4.39
CA THR A 224 -5.88 -17.51 5.77
C THR A 224 -7.01 -17.04 6.67
N GLY A 225 -7.78 -18.00 7.21
CA GLY A 225 -8.85 -17.71 8.15
C GLY A 225 -8.32 -17.18 9.48
N THR A 226 -9.16 -16.38 10.13
CA THR A 226 -8.95 -15.88 11.49
C THR A 226 -9.86 -16.65 12.46
N ALA A 227 -9.59 -16.59 13.76
CA ALA A 227 -10.48 -17.19 14.75
C ALA A 227 -11.91 -16.59 14.66
N ARG A 228 -12.95 -17.43 14.79
CA ARG A 228 -14.37 -16.99 14.69
C ARG A 228 -14.79 -15.98 15.76
N GLY A 229 -14.07 -15.93 16.89
CA GLY A 229 -14.31 -14.97 17.97
C GLY A 229 -13.74 -13.57 17.73
N VAL A 230 -12.95 -13.35 16.66
CA VAL A 230 -12.41 -12.03 16.31
C VAL A 230 -13.56 -11.10 15.88
N PRO A 231 -13.55 -9.81 16.27
CA PRO A 231 -14.53 -8.84 15.78
C PRO A 231 -14.63 -8.79 14.25
N ALA A 232 -15.84 -8.73 13.71
CA ALA A 232 -16.11 -8.82 12.26
C ALA A 232 -15.29 -7.82 11.43
N ARG A 233 -15.20 -6.56 11.88
CA ARG A 233 -14.39 -5.52 11.23
C ARG A 233 -12.92 -5.90 11.14
N ALA A 234 -12.34 -6.43 12.22
CA ALA A 234 -10.94 -6.82 12.25
C ALA A 234 -10.66 -7.96 11.25
N ARG A 235 -11.54 -8.98 11.24
CA ARG A 235 -11.47 -10.08 10.26
C ARG A 235 -11.55 -9.56 8.82
N ALA A 236 -12.50 -8.66 8.57
CA ALA A 236 -12.75 -8.12 7.25
C ALA A 236 -11.59 -7.28 6.71
N LEU A 237 -11.04 -6.37 7.53
CA LEU A 237 -9.91 -5.52 7.12
C LEU A 237 -8.62 -6.32 6.98
N HIS A 238 -8.40 -7.33 7.83
CA HIS A 238 -7.29 -8.26 7.68
C HIS A 238 -7.37 -9.01 6.35
N LEU A 239 -8.54 -9.60 6.03
CA LEU A 239 -8.77 -10.27 4.74
C LEU A 239 -8.56 -9.31 3.56
N LEU A 240 -9.09 -8.08 3.65
CA LEU A 240 -8.93 -7.08 2.59
C LEU A 240 -7.44 -6.74 2.35
N GLY A 241 -6.62 -6.67 3.40
CA GLY A 241 -5.17 -6.49 3.31
C GLY A 241 -4.46 -7.66 2.64
N GLN A 242 -4.85 -8.90 2.95
CA GLN A 242 -4.32 -10.10 2.26
C GLN A 242 -4.65 -10.09 0.77
N MET A 243 -5.90 -9.74 0.43
CA MET A 243 -6.35 -9.64 -0.95
C MET A 243 -5.59 -8.55 -1.71
N LEU A 244 -5.41 -7.37 -1.10
CA LEU A 244 -4.66 -6.27 -1.69
C LEU A 244 -3.18 -6.63 -1.92
N THR A 245 -2.56 -7.35 -0.98
CA THR A 245 -1.19 -7.88 -1.12
C THR A 245 -1.08 -8.80 -2.32
N LYS A 246 -2.01 -9.75 -2.48
CA LYS A 246 -2.01 -10.69 -3.62
C LYS A 246 -2.23 -9.96 -4.96
N VAL A 247 -3.18 -9.04 -5.01
CA VAL A 247 -3.43 -8.19 -6.20
C VAL A 247 -2.16 -7.41 -6.55
N GLY A 248 -1.49 -6.80 -5.57
CA GLY A 248 -0.22 -6.10 -5.75
C GLY A 248 0.92 -6.98 -6.28
N ALA A 249 1.04 -8.20 -5.77
CA ALA A 249 2.02 -9.17 -6.26
C ALA A 249 1.75 -9.59 -7.71
N GLY A 250 0.48 -9.79 -8.08
CA GLY A 250 0.08 -10.10 -9.46
C GLY A 250 0.41 -8.99 -10.45
N LEU A 251 0.40 -7.73 -10.01
CA LEU A 251 0.67 -6.55 -10.83
C LEU A 251 2.17 -6.27 -11.01
N THR A 252 3.04 -6.82 -10.16
CA THR A 252 4.49 -6.64 -10.22
C THR A 252 5.21 -7.75 -10.98
N ARG A 253 4.53 -8.85 -11.31
CA ARG A 253 5.09 -9.87 -12.20
C ARG A 253 5.13 -9.35 -13.64
N PRO A 254 6.29 -9.45 -14.34
CA PRO A 254 6.31 -9.29 -15.79
C PRO A 254 5.30 -10.26 -16.40
N ARG A 255 4.47 -9.80 -17.35
CA ARG A 255 3.68 -10.73 -18.15
C ARG A 255 4.64 -11.66 -18.86
N ALA A 256 4.69 -12.92 -18.43
CA ALA A 256 5.38 -13.95 -19.16
C ALA A 256 4.66 -14.14 -20.51
N GLY A 257 5.28 -13.68 -21.60
CA GLY A 257 4.86 -13.94 -22.97
C GLY A 257 3.55 -13.27 -23.39
N GLN A 258 3.65 -12.04 -23.88
CA GLN A 258 2.88 -11.58 -25.04
C GLN A 258 3.85 -11.02 -26.06
#